data_AF-A0A2A5BI58-F1
#
_entry.id   AF-A0A2A5BI58-F1
#
_cell.length_a   1.000
_cell.length_b   1.000
_cell.length_c   1.000
_cell.angle_alpha   90.00
_cell.angle_beta   90.00
_cell.angle_gamma   90.00
#
_symmetry.space_group_name_H-M   'P 1'
#
loop_
_entity.id
_entity.type
_entity.pdbx_description
1 polymer ?
#
loop_
_entity_poly.entity_id
_entity_poly.type
_entity_poly.pdbx_seq_one_letter_code
_entity_poly.pdbx_strand_id
1 'polypeptide(L)'
;MFSRNNKPYSFDSKPILTVVIDTEEEFDWAAPFDRDNRSVKNIGHQHLAQKIFKKYNIVPTYCIDYPVVENDAAIGILSEWADKGECIIGTHLHPWVSPPYEEEVNRFNSYAGNLSYELEKDKLATLTDFIEKRTGRRPAIFKAGRYGAGPNTARILKELGYQVDLSVVADTNFSQDGGPNFIGLPTQPYWFDVEGKRLLELPNCRGYDGLLAKWGSFLYPKLAGAEGF
;
A
#
# COMPACT_ATOMS: atom_id res chain seq x y z
N MET A 1 7.51 5.14 -10.85
CA MET A 1 7.56 5.64 -9.46
C MET A 1 8.96 6.08 -9.01
N PHE A 2 10.02 5.28 -9.16
CA PHE A 2 11.37 5.56 -8.62
C PHE A 2 12.22 6.64 -9.33
N SER A 3 11.60 7.56 -10.09
CA SER A 3 12.34 8.53 -10.92
C SER A 3 12.58 9.84 -10.19
N ARG A 4 13.74 10.48 -10.41
CA ARG A 4 13.98 11.87 -9.97
C ARG A 4 13.22 12.92 -10.78
N ASN A 5 12.64 12.53 -11.92
CA ASN A 5 11.87 13.43 -12.79
C ASN A 5 10.38 13.51 -12.41
N ASN A 6 10.00 12.98 -11.25
CA ASN A 6 8.64 13.04 -10.74
C ASN A 6 8.19 14.49 -10.54
N LYS A 7 6.96 14.80 -10.94
CA LYS A 7 6.41 16.16 -10.86
C LYS A 7 5.64 16.31 -9.56
N PRO A 8 5.97 17.29 -8.71
CA PRO A 8 5.24 17.49 -7.46
C PRO A 8 3.75 17.74 -7.73
N TYR A 9 2.90 17.19 -6.87
CA TYR A 9 1.49 17.54 -6.83
C TYR A 9 1.35 18.93 -6.20
N SER A 10 0.66 19.86 -6.86
CA SER A 10 0.39 21.18 -6.30
C SER A 10 -0.88 21.11 -5.46
N PHE A 11 -0.72 21.24 -4.15
CA PHE A 11 -1.86 21.49 -3.26
C PHE A 11 -2.29 22.95 -3.37
N ASP A 12 -3.58 23.21 -3.16
CA ASP A 12 -4.00 24.52 -2.67
C ASP A 12 -3.35 24.77 -1.30
N SER A 13 -3.32 26.01 -0.82
CA SER A 13 -2.59 26.42 0.40
C SER A 13 -3.04 25.77 1.73
N LYS A 14 -3.95 24.78 1.70
CA LYS A 14 -4.46 24.08 2.86
C LYS A 14 -3.84 22.67 2.97
N PRO A 15 -3.41 22.25 4.18
CA PRO A 15 -3.00 20.87 4.41
C PRO A 15 -4.10 19.88 4.06
N ILE A 16 -3.71 18.75 3.45
CA ILE A 16 -4.60 17.62 3.17
C ILE A 16 -4.22 16.46 4.07
N LEU A 17 -5.22 15.87 4.73
CA LEU A 17 -5.08 14.61 5.46
C LEU A 17 -5.73 13.50 4.66
N THR A 18 -4.97 12.46 4.34
CA THR A 18 -5.48 11.22 3.76
C THR A 18 -5.34 10.12 4.80
N VAL A 19 -6.39 9.33 5.01
CA VAL A 19 -6.38 8.19 5.92
C VAL A 19 -6.44 6.91 5.10
N VAL A 20 -5.41 6.08 5.23
CA VAL A 20 -5.28 4.78 4.58
C VAL A 20 -5.13 3.73 5.67
N ILE A 21 -5.90 2.66 5.57
CA ILE A 21 -5.88 1.54 6.50
C ILE A 21 -5.42 0.30 5.73
N ASP A 22 -4.28 -0.25 6.14
CA ASP A 22 -3.83 -1.57 5.68
C ASP A 22 -4.73 -2.61 6.35
N THR A 23 -5.58 -3.20 5.54
CA THR A 23 -6.72 -4.03 5.97
C THR A 23 -6.39 -5.45 5.58
N GLU A 24 -5.66 -6.11 6.48
CA GLU A 24 -4.89 -7.32 6.22
C GLU A 24 -5.17 -8.42 7.23
N GLU A 25 -4.61 -9.60 6.95
CA GLU A 25 -4.65 -10.76 7.81
C GLU A 25 -3.85 -10.59 9.12
N GLU A 26 -4.27 -11.30 10.15
CA GLU A 26 -3.63 -11.31 11.46
C GLU A 26 -2.47 -12.30 11.47
N PHE A 27 -1.27 -11.82 11.76
CA PHE A 27 -0.08 -12.65 11.93
C PHE A 27 0.96 -11.97 12.83
N ASP A 28 1.94 -12.76 13.28
CA ASP A 28 3.09 -12.25 14.04
C ASP A 28 4.20 -11.83 13.08
N TRP A 29 4.50 -10.53 13.03
CA TRP A 29 5.59 -9.98 12.22
C TRP A 29 6.99 -10.51 12.60
N ALA A 30 7.15 -11.07 13.81
CA ALA A 30 8.40 -11.71 14.23
C ALA A 30 8.49 -13.18 13.79
N ALA A 31 7.37 -13.81 13.42
CA ALA A 31 7.33 -15.18 12.93
C ALA A 31 7.65 -15.26 11.42
N PRO A 32 8.03 -16.44 10.89
CA PRO A 32 8.08 -16.66 9.46
C PRO A 32 6.73 -16.39 8.78
N PHE A 33 6.76 -15.89 7.55
CA PHE A 33 5.55 -15.74 6.74
C PHE A 33 4.94 -17.12 6.48
N ASP A 34 3.61 -17.18 6.59
CA ASP A 34 2.83 -18.40 6.39
C ASP A 34 1.58 -18.06 5.59
N ARG A 35 1.33 -18.84 4.54
CA ARG A 35 0.16 -18.72 3.67
C ARG A 35 -1.13 -19.11 4.37
N ASP A 36 -1.03 -19.94 5.41
CA ASP A 36 -2.18 -20.45 6.16
C ASP A 36 -2.63 -19.48 7.25
N ASN A 37 -1.83 -18.44 7.55
CA ASN A 37 -2.27 -17.32 8.38
C ASN A 37 -3.26 -16.45 7.60
N ARG A 38 -4.55 -16.68 7.80
CA ARG A 38 -5.64 -16.02 7.04
C ARG A 38 -6.74 -15.42 7.93
N SER A 39 -6.48 -15.30 9.24
CA SER A 39 -7.47 -14.76 10.16
C SER A 39 -7.65 -13.26 9.90
N VAL A 40 -8.90 -12.78 9.90
CA VAL A 40 -9.26 -11.37 9.66
C VAL A 40 -10.28 -10.87 10.69
N LYS A 41 -10.19 -11.39 11.93
CA LYS A 41 -11.16 -11.05 12.99
C LYS A 41 -11.05 -9.59 13.42
N ASN A 42 -9.85 -9.01 13.34
CA ASN A 42 -9.51 -7.60 13.50
C ASN A 42 -10.46 -6.68 12.71
N ILE A 43 -10.94 -7.09 11.53
CA ILE A 43 -11.84 -6.27 10.71
C ILE A 43 -13.18 -5.98 11.42
N GLY A 44 -13.68 -6.93 12.22
CA GLY A 44 -14.86 -6.73 13.05
C GLY A 44 -14.73 -5.57 14.06
N HIS A 45 -13.50 -5.18 14.40
CA HIS A 45 -13.21 -4.09 15.33
C HIS A 45 -13.01 -2.73 14.65
N GLN A 46 -12.93 -2.67 13.31
CA GLN A 46 -12.71 -1.42 12.56
C GLN A 46 -13.84 -0.40 12.71
N HIS A 47 -15.02 -0.83 13.16
CA HIS A 47 -16.13 0.05 13.49
C HIS A 47 -15.76 1.12 14.55
N LEU A 48 -14.76 0.86 15.40
CA LEU A 48 -14.27 1.82 16.38
C LEU A 48 -13.58 3.01 15.70
N ALA A 49 -12.69 2.75 14.73
CA ALA A 49 -12.03 3.77 13.94
C ALA A 49 -13.04 4.48 13.00
N GLN A 50 -13.94 3.71 12.38
CA GLN A 50 -14.97 4.25 11.49
C GLN A 50 -15.86 5.30 12.17
N LYS A 51 -16.19 5.11 13.47
CA LYS A 51 -16.93 6.12 14.26
C LYS A 51 -16.15 7.44 14.38
N ILE A 52 -14.83 7.38 14.52
CA ILE A 52 -13.97 8.57 14.59
C ILE A 52 -13.97 9.26 13.22
N PHE A 53 -13.74 8.52 12.13
CA PHE A 53 -13.73 9.11 10.79
C PHE A 53 -15.05 9.79 10.45
N LYS A 54 -16.17 9.14 10.75
CA LYS A 54 -17.51 9.70 10.59
C LYS A 54 -17.72 10.99 11.39
N LYS A 55 -17.26 11.04 12.64
CA LYS A 55 -17.34 12.26 13.49
C LYS A 55 -16.64 13.46 12.85
N TYR A 56 -15.55 13.23 12.12
CA TYR A 56 -14.75 14.28 11.48
C TYR A 56 -15.00 14.42 9.97
N ASN A 57 -16.03 13.75 9.42
CA ASN A 57 -16.32 13.71 7.98
C ASN A 57 -15.13 13.25 7.13
N ILE A 58 -14.33 12.32 7.65
CA ILE A 58 -13.21 11.70 6.93
C ILE A 58 -13.74 10.46 6.22
N VAL A 59 -13.40 10.31 4.94
CA VAL A 59 -13.64 9.10 4.16
C VAL A 59 -12.30 8.35 4.05
N PRO A 60 -12.05 7.31 4.87
CA PRO A 60 -10.82 6.53 4.79
C PRO A 60 -10.79 5.64 3.54
N THR A 61 -9.59 5.25 3.14
CA THR A 61 -9.37 4.17 2.17
C THR A 61 -8.93 2.91 2.92
N TYR A 62 -9.70 1.82 2.81
CA TYR A 62 -9.29 0.51 3.29
C TYR A 62 -8.64 -0.24 2.12
N CYS A 63 -7.33 -0.44 2.17
CA CYS A 63 -6.60 -1.26 1.21
C CYS A 63 -6.67 -2.71 1.68
N ILE A 64 -7.36 -3.58 0.94
CA ILE A 64 -7.68 -4.94 1.38
C ILE A 64 -6.85 -6.00 0.67
N ASP A 65 -6.43 -7.01 1.42
CA ASP A 65 -5.71 -8.18 0.93
C ASP A 65 -6.64 -9.34 0.55
N TYR A 66 -6.05 -10.45 0.10
CA TYR A 66 -6.82 -11.59 -0.37
C TYR A 66 -7.67 -12.26 0.74
N PRO A 67 -7.13 -12.59 1.94
CA PRO A 67 -7.94 -13.09 3.05
C PRO A 67 -9.13 -12.20 3.44
N VAL A 68 -8.98 -10.87 3.44
CA VAL A 68 -10.08 -9.94 3.74
C VAL A 68 -11.17 -10.02 2.68
N VAL A 69 -10.79 -10.07 1.40
CA VAL A 69 -11.76 -10.22 0.30
C VAL A 69 -12.47 -11.57 0.37
N GLU A 70 -11.75 -12.64 0.71
CA GLU A 70 -12.29 -14.00 0.81
C GLU A 70 -13.37 -14.11 1.89
N ASN A 71 -13.13 -13.54 3.06
CA ASN A 71 -14.00 -13.65 4.22
C ASN A 71 -15.32 -12.86 4.07
N ASP A 72 -16.46 -13.57 4.08
CA ASP A 72 -17.80 -12.97 3.91
C ASP A 72 -18.14 -11.88 4.94
N ALA A 73 -17.75 -12.06 6.20
CA ALA A 73 -18.05 -11.10 7.25
C ALA A 73 -17.21 -9.82 7.08
N ALA A 74 -15.92 -9.95 6.80
CA ALA A 74 -15.00 -8.83 6.61
C ALA A 74 -15.40 -8.01 5.37
N ILE A 75 -15.57 -8.65 4.22
CA ILE A 75 -15.95 -7.94 2.99
C ILE A 75 -17.36 -7.35 3.07
N GLY A 76 -18.29 -8.00 3.79
CA GLY A 76 -19.63 -7.49 4.03
C GLY A 76 -19.63 -6.16 4.79
N ILE A 77 -18.83 -6.05 5.86
CA ILE A 77 -18.65 -4.82 6.62
C ILE A 77 -18.12 -3.68 5.73
N LEU A 78 -17.05 -3.96 4.98
CA LEU A 78 -16.39 -2.95 4.14
C LEU A 78 -17.25 -2.53 2.94
N SER A 79 -17.97 -3.47 2.33
CA SER A 79 -18.89 -3.18 1.22
C SER A 79 -20.05 -2.31 1.68
N GLU A 80 -20.62 -2.58 2.86
CA GLU A 80 -21.69 -1.75 3.43
C GLU A 80 -21.24 -0.29 3.64
N TRP A 81 -20.03 -0.07 4.15
CA TRP A 81 -19.48 1.28 4.30
C TRP A 81 -19.19 1.94 2.96
N ALA A 82 -18.65 1.20 1.99
CA ALA A 82 -18.40 1.69 0.64
C ALA A 82 -19.70 2.08 -0.09
N ASP A 83 -20.78 1.30 0.06
CA ASP A 83 -22.11 1.58 -0.50
C ASP A 83 -22.71 2.88 0.04
N LYS A 84 -22.42 3.20 1.30
CA LYS A 84 -22.85 4.44 1.96
C LYS A 84 -21.92 5.62 1.66
N GLY A 85 -20.84 5.42 0.90
CA GLY A 85 -19.81 6.43 0.66
C GLY A 85 -19.00 6.78 1.92
N GLU A 86 -19.01 5.91 2.93
CA GLU A 86 -18.28 6.11 4.19
C GLU A 86 -16.83 5.62 4.12
N CYS A 87 -16.43 4.88 3.07
CA CYS A 87 -15.04 4.56 2.78
C CYS A 87 -14.81 4.28 1.29
N ILE A 88 -13.53 4.21 0.92
CA ILE A 88 -13.05 3.74 -0.40
C ILE A 88 -12.37 2.39 -0.22
N ILE A 89 -12.52 1.49 -1.19
CA ILE A 89 -11.83 0.19 -1.21
C ILE A 89 -10.65 0.28 -2.17
N GLY A 90 -9.45 0.00 -1.66
CA GLY A 90 -8.21 -0.14 -2.42
C GLY A 90 -7.65 -1.56 -2.33
N THR A 91 -6.56 -1.81 -3.04
CA THR A 91 -5.91 -3.12 -3.08
C THR A 91 -4.65 -3.14 -2.22
N HIS A 92 -4.50 -4.17 -1.37
CA HIS A 92 -3.30 -4.43 -0.61
C HIS A 92 -2.71 -5.81 -0.96
N LEU A 93 -1.60 -5.85 -1.69
CA LEU A 93 -1.06 -7.14 -2.14
C LEU A 93 -0.03 -7.70 -1.15
N HIS A 94 -0.40 -8.78 -0.46
CA HIS A 94 0.50 -9.69 0.25
C HIS A 94 0.81 -10.91 -0.63
N PRO A 95 2.05 -11.05 -1.14
CA PRO A 95 2.42 -12.15 -2.01
C PRO A 95 2.09 -13.54 -1.46
N TRP A 96 2.40 -13.77 -0.17
CA TRP A 96 2.38 -15.10 0.44
C TRP A 96 0.96 -15.67 0.61
N VAL A 97 -0.06 -14.82 0.76
CA VAL A 97 -1.48 -15.21 0.92
C VAL A 97 -2.34 -15.03 -0.33
N SER A 98 -1.80 -14.40 -1.38
CA SER A 98 -2.52 -14.11 -2.64
C SER A 98 -2.17 -15.10 -3.75
N PRO A 99 -3.13 -15.79 -4.38
CA PRO A 99 -2.86 -16.68 -5.52
C PRO A 99 -2.51 -15.89 -6.79
N PRO A 100 -1.82 -16.50 -7.78
CA PRO A 100 -1.34 -17.89 -7.80
C PRO A 100 -0.16 -18.10 -6.83
N TYR A 101 0.01 -19.33 -6.34
CA TYR A 101 0.94 -19.70 -5.27
C TYR A 101 2.21 -20.38 -5.80
N GLU A 102 2.99 -19.66 -6.61
CA GLU A 102 4.14 -20.19 -7.34
C GLU A 102 5.49 -19.86 -6.68
N GLU A 103 5.52 -18.82 -5.85
CA GLU A 103 6.68 -18.41 -5.08
C GLU A 103 6.94 -19.33 -3.88
N GLU A 104 8.21 -19.48 -3.54
CA GLU A 104 8.60 -19.92 -2.21
C GLU A 104 8.27 -18.81 -1.19
N VAL A 105 7.57 -19.16 -0.12
CA VAL A 105 7.24 -18.23 0.96
C VAL A 105 8.49 -17.98 1.80
N ASN A 106 9.11 -16.81 1.62
CA ASN A 106 10.29 -16.38 2.37
C ASN A 106 10.31 -14.84 2.48
N ARG A 107 11.29 -14.30 3.23
CA ARG A 107 11.42 -12.84 3.45
C ARG A 107 11.64 -12.02 2.18
N PHE A 108 12.34 -12.59 1.20
CA PHE A 108 12.62 -11.89 -0.07
C PHE A 108 11.37 -11.83 -0.95
N ASN A 109 10.69 -12.97 -1.13
CA ASN A 109 9.49 -13.08 -1.95
C ASN A 109 8.23 -12.49 -1.30
N SER A 110 8.27 -12.11 -0.02
CA SER A 110 7.16 -11.39 0.62
C SER A 110 7.09 -9.92 0.20
N TYR A 111 8.10 -9.38 -0.50
CA TYR A 111 7.96 -8.12 -1.24
C TYR A 111 7.48 -8.40 -2.66
N ALA A 112 6.31 -7.88 -3.06
CA ALA A 112 5.72 -8.14 -4.37
C ALA A 112 6.66 -7.77 -5.54
N GLY A 113 7.38 -6.66 -5.40
CA GLY A 113 8.31 -6.13 -6.39
C GLY A 113 9.59 -6.96 -6.59
N ASN A 114 9.81 -8.00 -5.78
CA ASN A 114 10.89 -8.97 -5.96
C ASN A 114 10.49 -10.16 -6.83
N LEU A 115 9.18 -10.33 -7.09
CA LEU A 115 8.69 -11.40 -7.95
C LEU A 115 9.00 -11.11 -9.43
N SER A 116 8.87 -12.13 -10.27
CA SER A 116 8.86 -11.91 -11.72
C SER A 116 7.70 -11.00 -12.09
N TYR A 117 7.82 -10.31 -13.22
CA TYR A 117 6.75 -9.45 -13.73
C TYR A 117 5.45 -10.25 -13.90
N GLU A 118 5.53 -11.47 -14.44
CA GLU A 118 4.40 -12.35 -14.68
C GLU A 118 3.69 -12.68 -13.36
N LEU A 119 4.44 -13.12 -12.34
CA LEU A 119 3.85 -13.52 -11.07
C LEU A 119 3.28 -12.34 -10.28
N GLU A 120 3.99 -11.21 -10.23
CA GLU A 120 3.48 -9.98 -9.60
C GLU A 120 2.18 -9.52 -10.27
N LYS A 121 2.14 -9.54 -11.61
CA LYS A 121 0.97 -9.15 -12.39
C LYS A 121 -0.20 -10.09 -12.16
N ASP A 122 0.02 -11.40 -12.21
CA ASP A 122 -1.05 -12.39 -12.09
C ASP A 122 -1.66 -12.39 -10.69
N LYS A 123 -0.83 -12.24 -9.65
CA LYS A 123 -1.31 -12.06 -8.27
C LYS A 123 -2.14 -10.79 -8.12
N LEU A 124 -1.63 -9.66 -8.63
CA LEU A 124 -2.35 -8.39 -8.52
C LEU A 124 -3.64 -8.39 -9.34
N ALA A 125 -3.64 -8.96 -10.54
CA ALA A 125 -4.83 -9.12 -11.37
C ALA A 125 -5.88 -9.98 -10.67
N THR A 126 -5.47 -11.12 -10.12
CA THR A 126 -6.35 -12.03 -9.38
C THR A 126 -7.01 -11.34 -8.20
N LEU A 127 -6.24 -10.60 -7.40
CA LEU A 127 -6.80 -9.84 -6.27
C LEU A 127 -7.72 -8.72 -6.74
N THR A 128 -7.33 -7.97 -7.78
CA THR A 128 -8.13 -6.87 -8.36
C THR A 128 -9.50 -7.37 -8.83
N ASP A 129 -9.52 -8.46 -9.60
CA ASP A 129 -10.74 -9.03 -10.16
C ASP A 129 -11.60 -9.66 -9.05
N PHE A 130 -10.98 -10.20 -8.01
CA PHE A 130 -11.71 -10.74 -6.88
C PHE A 130 -12.41 -9.65 -6.06
N ILE A 131 -11.72 -8.52 -5.81
CA ILE A 131 -12.31 -7.33 -5.18
C ILE A 131 -13.50 -6.83 -6.02
N GLU A 132 -13.33 -6.68 -7.33
CA GLU A 132 -14.40 -6.23 -8.22
C GLU A 132 -15.61 -7.17 -8.17
N LYS A 133 -15.37 -8.49 -8.25
CA LYS A 133 -16.42 -9.49 -8.18
C LYS A 133 -17.21 -9.45 -6.87
N ARG A 134 -16.54 -9.21 -5.73
CA ARG A 134 -17.17 -9.24 -4.40
C ARG A 134 -17.84 -7.94 -4.01
N THR A 135 -17.36 -6.80 -4.52
CA THR A 135 -17.81 -5.46 -4.10
C THR A 135 -18.53 -4.69 -5.20
N GLY A 136 -18.53 -5.20 -6.43
CA GLY A 136 -19.04 -4.50 -7.62
C GLY A 136 -18.18 -3.30 -8.05
N ARG A 137 -17.01 -3.11 -7.46
CA ARG A 137 -16.13 -1.95 -7.69
C ARG A 137 -14.72 -2.40 -8.01
N ARG A 138 -14.22 -2.00 -9.18
CA ARG A 138 -12.81 -2.20 -9.51
C ARG A 138 -11.95 -1.19 -8.73
N PRO A 139 -10.97 -1.63 -7.92
CA PRO A 139 -10.14 -0.71 -7.16
C PRO A 139 -9.22 0.09 -8.10
N ALA A 140 -9.01 1.37 -7.77
CA ALA A 140 -8.12 2.28 -8.50
C ALA A 140 -6.90 2.73 -7.68
N ILE A 141 -6.85 2.34 -6.40
CA ILE A 141 -5.82 2.68 -5.43
C ILE A 141 -5.10 1.39 -5.02
N PHE A 142 -3.77 1.41 -5.08
CA PHE A 142 -2.93 0.28 -4.70
C PHE A 142 -1.97 0.65 -3.57
N LYS A 143 -1.71 -0.31 -2.70
CA LYS A 143 -0.64 -0.25 -1.71
C LYS A 143 0.07 -1.61 -1.64
N ALA A 144 1.37 -1.63 -1.85
CA ALA A 144 2.15 -2.84 -1.74
C ALA A 144 2.25 -3.31 -0.27
N GLY A 145 2.03 -4.60 -0.05
CA GLY A 145 2.40 -5.28 1.18
C GLY A 145 3.84 -5.03 1.56
N ARG A 146 4.10 -4.73 2.83
CA ARG A 146 5.44 -4.39 3.33
C ARG A 146 6.11 -3.25 2.55
N TYR A 147 5.33 -2.38 1.91
CA TYR A 147 5.84 -1.35 1.00
C TYR A 147 6.67 -1.92 -0.17
N GLY A 148 6.48 -3.18 -0.52
CA GLY A 148 7.32 -3.93 -1.46
C GLY A 148 7.12 -3.61 -2.93
N ALA A 149 7.06 -2.34 -3.32
CA ALA A 149 7.01 -1.95 -4.73
C ALA A 149 8.40 -2.09 -5.38
N GLY A 150 8.44 -2.60 -6.61
CA GLY A 150 9.66 -2.90 -7.34
C GLY A 150 9.67 -2.38 -8.78
N PRO A 151 10.66 -2.79 -9.60
CA PRO A 151 10.87 -2.24 -10.94
C PRO A 151 9.67 -2.42 -11.89
N ASN A 152 8.90 -3.49 -11.70
CA ASN A 152 7.76 -3.85 -12.55
C ASN A 152 6.43 -3.25 -12.08
N THR A 153 6.30 -2.96 -10.78
CA THR A 153 5.04 -2.56 -10.14
C THR A 153 4.35 -1.42 -10.88
N ALA A 154 5.06 -0.32 -11.16
CA ALA A 154 4.48 0.85 -11.81
C ALA A 154 3.88 0.54 -13.20
N ARG A 155 4.47 -0.39 -13.95
CA ARG A 155 3.97 -0.84 -15.26
C ARG A 155 2.74 -1.74 -15.09
N ILE A 156 2.76 -2.64 -14.13
CA ILE A 156 1.62 -3.52 -13.80
C ILE A 156 0.41 -2.67 -13.35
N LEU A 157 0.62 -1.69 -12.47
CA LEU A 157 -0.44 -0.77 -12.02
C LEU A 157 -1.10 -0.06 -13.19
N LYS A 158 -0.30 0.45 -14.13
CA LYS A 158 -0.80 1.07 -15.36
C LYS A 158 -1.66 0.10 -16.17
N GLU A 159 -1.17 -1.12 -16.40
CA GLU A 159 -1.85 -2.17 -17.18
C GLU A 159 -3.18 -2.62 -16.55
N LEU A 160 -3.25 -2.73 -15.22
CA LEU A 160 -4.45 -3.16 -14.50
C LEU A 160 -5.47 -2.04 -14.24
N GLY A 161 -5.11 -0.80 -14.59
CA GLY A 161 -6.02 0.34 -14.54
C GLY A 161 -5.91 1.22 -13.29
N TYR A 162 -4.97 0.94 -12.39
CA TYR A 162 -4.74 1.75 -11.19
C TYR A 162 -4.35 3.20 -11.54
N GLN A 163 -4.66 4.11 -10.62
CA GLN A 163 -4.44 5.54 -10.75
C GLN A 163 -3.58 6.11 -9.63
N VAL A 164 -3.63 5.47 -8.45
CA VAL A 164 -2.91 5.91 -7.25
C VAL A 164 -2.09 4.76 -6.68
N ASP A 165 -0.84 5.05 -6.32
CA ASP A 165 0.05 4.20 -5.55
C ASP A 165 0.36 4.84 -4.19
N LEU A 166 0.42 4.01 -3.15
CA LEU A 166 0.60 4.40 -1.74
C LEU A 166 1.81 3.67 -1.10
N SER A 167 2.71 3.15 -1.94
CA SER A 167 3.73 2.19 -1.54
C SER A 167 5.04 2.83 -1.10
N VAL A 168 5.35 4.06 -1.55
CA VAL A 168 6.61 4.71 -1.21
C VAL A 168 6.63 5.14 0.26
N VAL A 169 7.71 4.76 0.96
CA VAL A 169 8.06 5.30 2.29
C VAL A 169 9.31 6.14 2.13
N ALA A 170 9.14 7.44 1.90
CA ALA A 170 10.27 8.33 1.63
C ALA A 170 11.34 8.26 2.74
N ASP A 171 12.61 8.43 2.36
CA ASP A 171 13.79 8.36 3.24
C ASP A 171 13.96 7.03 4.00
N THR A 172 13.45 5.93 3.45
CA THR A 172 13.55 4.59 4.05
C THR A 172 14.29 3.63 3.13
N ASN A 173 15.08 2.73 3.70
CA ASN A 173 15.81 1.72 2.96
C ASN A 173 15.58 0.33 3.56
N PHE A 174 14.83 -0.51 2.85
CA PHE A 174 14.54 -1.89 3.26
C PHE A 174 15.51 -2.92 2.65
N SER A 175 16.55 -2.48 1.92
CA SER A 175 17.43 -3.40 1.18
C SER A 175 18.21 -4.38 2.06
N GLN A 176 18.41 -4.10 3.36
CA GLN A 176 19.02 -5.06 4.29
C GLN A 176 18.14 -6.30 4.51
N ASP A 177 16.83 -6.14 4.39
CA ASP A 177 15.85 -7.23 4.47
C ASP A 177 15.41 -7.71 3.07
N GLY A 178 16.10 -7.27 2.01
CA GLY A 178 15.79 -7.63 0.62
C GLY A 178 14.66 -6.79 0.00
N GLY A 179 14.21 -5.73 0.66
CA GLY A 179 13.15 -4.84 0.17
C GLY A 179 13.65 -3.62 -0.62
N PRO A 180 12.73 -2.73 -1.03
CA PRO A 180 13.05 -1.56 -1.84
C PRO A 180 13.82 -0.48 -1.07
N ASN A 181 14.53 0.35 -1.82
CA ASN A 181 15.20 1.55 -1.32
C ASN A 181 14.48 2.80 -1.84
N PHE A 182 13.92 3.58 -0.92
CA PHE A 182 13.17 4.80 -1.20
C PHE A 182 13.96 6.09 -0.89
N ILE A 183 15.25 5.99 -0.56
CA ILE A 183 16.10 7.16 -0.28
C ILE A 183 16.12 8.10 -1.50
N GLY A 184 15.85 9.38 -1.27
CA GLY A 184 15.87 10.42 -2.30
C GLY A 184 14.61 10.50 -3.17
N LEU A 185 13.56 9.74 -2.85
CA LEU A 185 12.23 9.94 -3.43
C LEU A 185 11.51 11.11 -2.75
N PRO A 186 10.52 11.73 -3.42
CA PRO A 186 9.78 12.84 -2.83
C PRO A 186 9.01 12.43 -1.56
N THR A 187 9.00 13.32 -0.57
CA THR A 187 8.23 13.18 0.69
C THR A 187 6.82 13.77 0.60
N GLN A 188 6.51 14.43 -0.52
CA GLN A 188 5.21 15.02 -0.83
C GLN A 188 4.60 14.27 -2.02
N PRO A 189 3.26 14.19 -2.14
CA PRO A 189 2.60 13.62 -3.29
C PRO A 189 3.13 14.12 -4.63
N TYR A 190 3.24 13.22 -5.59
CA TYR A 190 3.83 13.51 -6.88
C TYR A 190 3.22 12.66 -7.99
N TRP A 191 3.18 13.24 -9.18
CA TRP A 191 2.85 12.52 -10.39
C TRP A 191 4.09 11.85 -10.96
N PHE A 192 3.95 10.60 -11.37
CA PHE A 192 4.93 9.90 -12.18
C PHE A 192 4.29 9.37 -13.46
N ASP A 193 5.06 9.41 -14.55
CA ASP A 193 4.62 8.93 -15.85
C ASP A 193 5.21 7.53 -16.11
N VAL A 194 4.37 6.61 -16.59
CA VAL A 194 4.74 5.26 -17.02
C VAL A 194 4.16 5.04 -18.41
N GLU A 195 5.03 4.99 -19.42
CA GLU A 195 4.64 4.74 -20.82
C GLU A 195 3.47 5.63 -21.29
N GLY A 196 3.52 6.92 -20.95
CA GLY A 196 2.50 7.90 -21.34
C GLY A 196 1.24 7.94 -20.47
N LYS A 197 1.09 7.06 -19.48
CA LYS A 197 0.04 7.17 -18.45
C LYS A 197 0.60 7.80 -17.19
N ARG A 198 -0.16 8.74 -16.62
CA ARG A 198 0.20 9.42 -15.38
C ARG A 198 -0.50 8.76 -14.19
N LEU A 199 0.27 8.42 -13.16
CA LEU A 199 -0.20 7.88 -11.89
C LEU A 199 0.24 8.81 -10.75
N LEU A 200 -0.56 8.85 -9.68
CA LEU A 200 -0.27 9.62 -8.48
C LEU A 200 0.38 8.73 -7.42
N GLU A 201 1.55 9.11 -6.93
CA GLU A 201 2.08 8.58 -5.68
C GLU A 201 1.60 9.44 -4.51
N LEU A 202 1.07 8.81 -3.47
CA LEU A 202 0.95 9.42 -2.15
C LEU A 202 1.94 8.74 -1.19
N PRO A 203 3.15 9.30 -1.01
CA PRO A 203 4.14 8.72 -0.12
C PRO A 203 3.63 8.68 1.32
N ASN A 204 3.99 7.63 2.06
CA ASN A 204 3.76 7.61 3.50
C ASN A 204 4.57 8.75 4.14
N CYS A 205 3.89 9.53 4.99
CA CYS A 205 4.50 10.69 5.62
C CYS A 205 5.67 10.26 6.51
N ARG A 206 6.89 10.51 6.01
CA ARG A 206 8.05 10.80 6.85
C ARG A 206 8.44 12.25 6.57
N GLY A 207 8.36 13.06 7.61
CA GLY A 207 8.74 14.46 7.58
C GLY A 207 9.62 14.75 8.77
N TYR A 208 10.53 15.70 8.59
CA TYR A 208 11.34 16.23 9.68
C TYR A 208 10.77 17.59 10.06
N ASP A 209 10.66 17.83 11.36
CA ASP A 209 10.26 19.13 11.90
C ASP A 209 11.42 19.74 12.72
N GLY A 210 11.37 21.06 12.93
CA GLY A 210 12.36 21.82 13.68
C GLY A 210 13.52 22.39 12.85
N LEU A 211 14.49 23.00 13.54
CA LEU A 211 15.55 23.82 12.92
C LEU A 211 16.45 23.07 11.92
N LEU A 212 16.53 21.75 12.05
CA LEU A 212 17.34 20.88 11.20
C LEU A 212 16.50 20.09 10.18
N ALA A 213 15.21 20.39 10.04
CA ALA A 213 14.29 19.67 9.14
C ALA A 213 14.84 19.52 7.71
N LYS A 214 15.45 20.59 7.17
CA LYS A 214 16.06 20.60 5.84
C LYS A 214 17.23 19.62 5.64
N TRP A 215 17.85 19.18 6.74
CA TRP A 215 18.95 18.22 6.74
C TRP A 215 18.50 16.82 7.15
N GLY A 216 17.23 16.65 7.54
CA GLY A 216 16.74 15.41 8.11
C GLY A 216 16.94 14.23 7.18
N SER A 217 16.63 14.36 5.89
CA SER A 217 16.81 13.29 4.90
C SER A 217 18.26 12.87 4.69
N PHE A 218 19.22 13.74 5.00
CA PHE A 218 20.65 13.44 4.95
C PHE A 218 21.20 12.87 6.27
N LEU A 219 20.72 13.39 7.40
CA LEU A 219 21.20 13.04 8.73
C LEU A 219 20.55 11.76 9.26
N TYR A 220 19.24 11.63 9.08
CA TYR A 220 18.46 10.53 9.64
C TYR A 220 18.94 9.15 9.19
N PRO A 221 19.18 8.87 7.89
CA PRO A 221 19.69 7.56 7.48
C PRO A 221 21.08 7.20 8.03
N LYS A 222 21.84 8.20 8.50
CA LYS A 222 23.18 8.01 9.10
C LYS A 222 23.13 7.84 10.62
N LEU A 223 22.03 8.23 11.24
CA LEU A 223 21.85 8.27 12.70
C LEU A 223 20.86 7.20 13.17
N ALA A 224 19.81 6.94 12.39
CA ALA A 224 18.91 5.83 12.60
C ALA A 224 19.68 4.55 12.26
N GLY A 225 19.71 3.60 13.21
CA GLY A 225 20.27 2.27 12.96
C GLY A 225 19.58 1.58 11.79
N ALA A 226 20.18 0.47 11.34
CA ALA A 226 19.69 -0.35 10.24
C ALA A 226 18.23 -0.83 10.37
N GLU A 227 17.70 -0.83 11.60
CA GLU A 227 16.36 -1.30 11.92
C GLU A 227 15.41 -0.10 12.04
N GLY A 228 15.03 0.44 10.88
CA GLY A 228 13.92 1.39 10.80
C GLY A 228 12.59 0.65 10.74
N PHE A 229 12.08 0.21 11.89
CA PHE A 229 10.66 -0.09 12.07
C PHE A 229 9.90 1.21 12.34
#